data_AF-A0A924LNR4-F1
#
_entry.id   AF-A0A924LNR4-F1
#
_cell.length_a   1.000
_cell.length_b   1.000
_cell.length_c   1.000
_cell.angle_alpha   90.00
_cell.angle_beta   90.00
_cell.angle_gamma   90.00
#
_symmetry.space_group_name_H-M   'P 1'
#
loop_
_entity.id
_entity.type
_entity.pdbx_description
1 polymer ?
#
loop_
_entity_poly.entity_id
_entity_poly.type
_entity_poly.pdbx_seq_one_letter_code
_entity_poly.pdbx_strand_id
1 'polypeptide(L)' 'MCGIVGFTGPAGGVAALDVVLEGLRRMEYRGYDSAGIVVQADGVLHSRKKAGKLANLEE' A
#
# COMPACT_ATOMS: atom_id res chain seq x y z
N MET A 1 5.22 -1.72 15.44
CA MET A 1 5.49 -3.03 14.81
C MET A 1 5.51 -2.82 13.30
N CYS A 2 6.40 -3.48 12.54
CA CYS A 2 6.49 -3.26 11.08
C CYS A 2 5.86 -4.42 10.30
N GLY A 3 5.28 -4.13 9.13
CA GLY A 3 4.71 -5.11 8.20
C GLY A 3 4.91 -4.64 6.76
N ILE A 4 5.16 -5.58 5.85
CA ILE A 4 5.40 -5.31 4.43
C ILE A 4 4.45 -6.20 3.62
N VAL A 5 3.77 -5.59 2.64
CA VAL A 5 2.95 -6.28 1.64
C VAL A 5 3.46 -5.85 0.27
N GLY A 6 3.60 -6.83 -0.63
CA GLY A 6 3.96 -6.60 -2.02
C GLY A 6 3.06 -7.43 -2.93
N PHE A 7 2.79 -6.91 -4.12
CA PHE A 7 2.02 -7.61 -5.15
C PHE A 7 2.72 -7.46 -6.50
N THR A 8 2.77 -8.55 -7.25
CA THR A 8 3.22 -8.59 -8.64
C THR A 8 2.22 -9.42 -9.43
N GLY A 9 1.75 -8.92 -10.58
CA GLY A 9 0.75 -9.64 -11.36
C GLY A 9 0.55 -9.03 -12.75
N PRO A 10 -0.19 -9.73 -13.63
CA PRO A 10 -0.47 -9.25 -14.98
C PRO A 10 -1.28 -7.95 -14.94
N ALA A 11 -0.93 -7.00 -15.82
CA ALA A 11 -1.42 -5.62 -15.81
C ALA A 11 -2.94 -5.44 -16.04
N GLY A 12 -3.70 -6.50 -16.33
CA GLY A 12 -5.10 -6.42 -16.78
C GLY A 12 -6.16 -7.05 -15.87
N GLY A 13 -5.79 -7.56 -14.68
CA GLY A 13 -6.72 -8.31 -13.83
C GLY A 13 -7.17 -7.58 -12.55
N VAL A 14 -6.22 -7.06 -11.78
CA VAL A 14 -6.46 -6.39 -10.49
C VAL A 14 -5.45 -5.25 -10.37
N ALA A 15 -5.90 -4.07 -9.94
CA ALA A 15 -4.98 -2.96 -9.69
C ALA A 15 -4.04 -3.31 -8.53
N ALA A 16 -2.73 -3.22 -8.76
CA ALA A 16 -1.72 -3.53 -7.74
C ALA A 16 -1.91 -2.71 -6.45
N LEU A 17 -2.39 -1.47 -6.61
CA LEU A 17 -2.74 -0.58 -5.51
C LEU A 17 -3.77 -1.21 -4.57
N ASP A 18 -4.88 -1.74 -5.10
CA ASP A 18 -5.97 -2.31 -4.30
C ASP A 18 -5.51 -3.51 -3.48
N VAL A 19 -4.70 -4.38 -4.09
CA VAL A 19 -4.16 -5.57 -3.40
C VAL A 19 -3.26 -5.16 -2.23
N VAL A 20 -2.37 -4.19 -2.47
CA VAL A 20 -1.43 -3.72 -1.43
C VAL A 20 -2.19 -2.99 -0.32
N LEU A 21 -3.15 -2.13 -0.66
CA LEU A 21 -3.98 -1.42 0.33
C LEU A 21 -4.78 -2.40 1.20
N GLU A 22 -5.42 -3.40 0.61
CA GLU A 22 -6.16 -4.41 1.35
C GLU A 22 -5.24 -5.26 2.24
N GLY A 23 -4.06 -5.63 1.75
CA GLY A 23 -3.07 -6.33 2.55
C GLY A 23 -2.56 -5.50 3.73
N LEU A 24 -2.32 -4.20 3.54
CA LEU A 24 -1.98 -3.27 4.62
C LEU A 24 -3.13 -3.16 5.63
N ARG A 25 -4.38 -3.00 5.17
CA ARG A 25 -5.57 -2.90 6.01
C ARG A 25 -5.74 -4.13 6.92
N ARG A 26 -5.45 -5.32 6.41
CA ARG A 26 -5.43 -6.57 7.20
C ARG A 26 -4.32 -6.64 8.25
N MET A 27 -3.27 -5.83 8.14
CA MET A 27 -2.21 -5.76 9.14
C MET A 27 -2.46 -4.68 10.19
N GLU A 28 -3.50 -3.85 10.05
CA GLU A 28 -3.73 -2.69 10.93
C GLU A 28 -3.96 -3.06 12.39
N TYR A 29 -4.48 -4.27 12.65
CA TYR A 29 -4.62 -4.81 14.01
C TYR A 29 -3.30 -4.90 14.77
N ARG A 30 -2.15 -4.95 14.08
CA ARG A 30 -0.81 -5.03 14.68
C ARG A 30 -0.29 -3.67 15.17
N GLY A 31 -0.88 -2.58 14.70
CA GLY A 31 -0.48 -1.21 15.02
C GLY A 31 0.83 -0.77 14.35
N TYR A 32 0.77 0.39 13.71
CA TYR A 32 1.92 1.08 13.11
C TYR A 32 1.77 2.59 13.22
N ASP A 33 2.91 3.27 13.39
CA ASP A 33 2.96 4.73 13.59
C ASP A 33 2.94 5.51 12.27
N SER A 34 3.11 4.80 11.14
CA SER A 34 3.09 5.36 9.79
C SER A 34 2.83 4.28 8.74
N ALA A 35 2.43 4.69 7.54
CA ALA A 35 2.26 3.83 6.39
C ALA A 35 2.84 4.46 5.12
N GLY A 36 3.24 3.63 4.17
CA GLY A 36 3.69 4.07 2.86
C GLY A 36 3.46 3.01 1.79
N ILE A 37 3.25 3.47 0.56
CA ILE A 37 3.08 2.62 -0.62
C ILE A 37 3.94 3.13 -1.77
N VAL A 38 4.36 2.21 -2.62
CA VAL A 38 4.97 2.51 -3.91
C VAL A 38 4.29 1.64 -4.95
N VAL A 39 3.87 2.24 -6.06
CA VAL A 39 3.28 1.54 -7.21
C VAL A 39 4.00 1.97 -8.48
N GLN A 40 4.12 1.04 -9.41
CA GLN A 40 4.61 1.35 -10.75
C GLN A 40 3.42 1.56 -11.68
N ALA A 41 3.37 2.71 -12.35
CA ALA A 41 2.39 3.03 -13.39
C ALA A 41 3.13 3.70 -14.56
N ASP A 42 2.83 3.28 -15.79
CA ASP A 42 3.43 3.86 -17.02
C ASP A 42 4.97 3.91 -17.02
N GLY A 43 5.61 2.88 -16.43
CA GLY A 43 7.07 2.82 -16.31
C GLY A 43 7.66 3.72 -15.24
N VAL A 44 6.83 4.48 -14.50
CA VAL A 44 7.23 5.41 -13.46
C VAL A 44 6.81 4.89 -12.07
N LEU A 45 7.65 5.12 -11.07
CA LEU A 45 7.33 4.80 -9.68
C LEU A 45 6.62 5.99 -9.03
N HIS A 46 5.43 5.73 -8.50
CA HIS A 46 4.67 6.66 -7.68
C HIS A 46 4.75 6.22 -6.23
N SER A 47 5.01 7.16 -5.32
CA SER A 47 5.11 6.87 -3.89
C SER A 47 4.27 7.83 -3.05
N ARG A 48 3.69 7.32 -1.97
CA ARG A 48 2.94 8.08 -0.96
C ARG A 48 3.31 7.54 0.42
N LYS A 49 3.52 8.45 1.37
CA LYS A 49 3.83 8.12 2.76
C LYS A 49 3.14 9.10 3.70
N LYS A 50 2.65 8.63 4.83
CA LYS A 50 1.99 9.46 5.83
C LYS A 50 2.16 8.86 7.23
N ALA A 51 2.28 9.73 8.23
CA ALA A 51 2.24 9.33 9.62
C ALA A 51 0.80 8.99 10.05
N GLY A 52 0.67 8.09 11.01
CA GLY A 52 -0.63 7.61 11.52
C GLY A 52 -1.20 6.43 10.73
N LYS A 53 -2.52 6.34 10.75
CA LYS A 53 -3.29 5.20 10.21
C LYS A 53 -3.24 5.13 8.69
N LEU A 54 -3.56 3.95 8.15
CA LEU A 54 -3.58 3.70 6.70
C LEU A 54 -4.52 4.67 5.97
N ALA A 55 -5.66 5.02 6.56
CA ALA A 55 -6.62 5.98 6.00
C ALA A 55 -6.00 7.34 5.63
N ASN A 56 -4.93 7.77 6.32
CA ASN A 56 -4.27 9.04 6.03
C ASN A 56 -3.51 9.01 4.68
N LEU A 57 -3.31 7.84 4.06
CA LEU A 57 -2.78 7.70 2.70
C LEU A 57 -3.85 7.90 1.62
N GLU A 58 -5.14 7.79 1.97
CA GLU A 58 -6.28 7.94 1.08
C GLU A 58 -6.76 9.42 0.98
N GLU A 59 -6.25 10.30 1.85
CA GLU A 59 -6.41 11.78 1.82
C GLU A 59 -5.42 12.49 0.86
#